data_AF-A0A832HYF5-F1
#
_entry.id   AF-A0A832HYF5-F1
#
_cell.length_a   1.000
_cell.length_b   1.000
_cell.length_c   1.000
_cell.angle_alpha   90.00
_cell.angle_beta   90.00
_cell.angle_gamma   90.00
#
_symmetry.space_group_name_H-M   'P 1'
#
loop_
_entity.id
_entity.type
_entity.pdbx_description
1 polymer ?
#
loop_
_entity_poly.entity_id
_entity_poly.type
_entity_poly.pdbx_seq_one_letter_code
_entity_poly.pdbx_strand_id
1 'polypeptide(L)'
;KQKMLKSKKAISPILATLLLIVIAVAAIVVTYAWIMTYMGSAGQQAGVILYKANVRFYNDAGTKKIDIDVGNSGTSDTQIIQVYIGTSPQTLQNQTTNPSLPEPLPAGQIVRLTVTFDWTPGTVYYFKIIPSAGQQPLGPFSEQAPLS
;
A
#
# COMPACT_ATOMS: atom_id res chain seq x y z
N LYS A 1 -36.23 -43.32 -62.55
CA LYS A 1 -35.21 -42.28 -62.26
C LYS A 1 -34.67 -42.50 -60.85
N GLN A 2 -33.49 -43.10 -60.73
CA GLN A 2 -32.79 -43.37 -59.46
C GLN A 2 -32.28 -42.05 -58.87
N LYS A 3 -32.69 -41.68 -57.65
CA LYS A 3 -32.13 -40.53 -56.92
C LYS A 3 -30.88 -41.01 -56.17
N MET A 4 -29.70 -40.61 -56.65
CA MET A 4 -28.44 -40.76 -55.92
C MET A 4 -28.51 -39.97 -54.59
N LEU A 5 -28.50 -40.69 -53.47
CA LEU A 5 -28.27 -40.10 -52.15
C LEU A 5 -26.75 -39.87 -51.99
N LYS A 6 -26.31 -38.61 -52.02
CA LYS A 6 -24.94 -38.23 -51.67
C LYS A 6 -24.71 -38.57 -50.20
N SER A 7 -23.83 -39.52 -49.90
CA SER A 7 -23.36 -39.81 -48.55
C SER A 7 -22.68 -38.56 -47.97
N LYS A 8 -23.35 -37.87 -47.03
CA LYS A 8 -22.69 -36.91 -46.14
C LYS A 8 -21.79 -37.73 -45.22
N LYS A 9 -20.47 -37.63 -45.37
CA LYS A 9 -19.51 -38.23 -44.43
C LYS A 9 -19.85 -37.70 -43.03
N ALA A 10 -20.40 -38.57 -42.19
CA ALA A 10 -20.52 -38.31 -40.76
C ALA A 10 -19.09 -38.21 -40.22
N ILE A 11 -18.76 -37.11 -39.56
CA ILE A 11 -17.54 -37.00 -38.78
C ILE A 11 -17.60 -38.16 -37.76
N SER A 12 -16.58 -39.02 -37.78
CA SER A 12 -16.55 -40.18 -36.90
C SER A 12 -16.75 -39.73 -35.45
N PRO A 13 -17.70 -40.29 -34.69
CA PRO A 13 -17.91 -39.96 -33.27
C PRO A 13 -16.63 -40.06 -32.45
N ILE A 14 -15.72 -40.95 -32.83
CA ILE A 14 -14.40 -41.16 -32.20
C ILE A 14 -13.45 -39.98 -32.49
N LEU A 15 -13.51 -39.41 -33.69
CA LEU A 15 -12.71 -38.25 -34.05
C LEU A 15 -13.17 -37.01 -33.26
N ALA A 16 -14.47 -36.89 -33.02
CA ALA A 16 -15.04 -35.84 -32.21
C ALA A 16 -14.62 -35.95 -30.74
N THR A 17 -14.64 -37.15 -30.15
CA THR A 17 -14.22 -37.32 -28.74
C THR A 17 -12.73 -37.08 -28.54
N LEU A 18 -11.87 -37.48 -29.47
CA LEU A 18 -10.45 -37.16 -29.43
C LEU A 18 -10.19 -35.65 -29.47
N LEU A 19 -10.88 -34.95 -30.37
CA LEU A 19 -10.78 -33.49 -30.46
C LEU A 19 -11.26 -32.82 -29.16
N LEU A 20 -12.37 -33.29 -28.58
CA LEU A 20 -12.91 -32.79 -27.32
C LEU A 20 -11.93 -32.97 -26.15
N ILE A 21 -11.20 -34.09 -26.10
CA ILE A 21 -10.17 -34.31 -25.07
C ILE A 21 -9.01 -33.33 -25.25
N VAL A 22 -8.54 -33.12 -26.48
CA VAL A 22 -7.43 -32.21 -26.76
C VAL A 22 -7.76 -30.77 -26.35
N ILE A 23 -8.95 -30.27 -26.69
CA ILE A 23 -9.36 -28.92 -26.27
C ILE A 23 -9.52 -28.82 -24.75
N ALA A 24 -9.99 -29.87 -24.08
CA ALA A 24 -10.15 -29.89 -22.64
C ALA A 24 -8.79 -29.82 -21.93
N VAL A 25 -7.83 -30.62 -22.38
CA VAL A 25 -6.45 -30.59 -21.86
C VAL A 25 -5.82 -29.22 -22.11
N ALA A 26 -5.97 -28.66 -23.32
CA ALA A 26 -5.45 -27.34 -23.65
C ALA A 26 -6.04 -26.25 -22.74
N ALA A 27 -7.35 -26.27 -22.51
CA ALA A 27 -8.02 -25.30 -21.64
C ALA A 27 -7.50 -25.37 -20.19
N ILE A 28 -7.30 -26.58 -19.65
CA ILE A 28 -6.77 -26.77 -18.29
C ILE A 28 -5.34 -26.24 -18.13
N VAL A 29 -4.49 -26.47 -19.14
CA VAL A 29 -3.10 -25.96 -19.10
C VAL A 29 -3.09 -24.44 -19.12
N VAL A 30 -3.93 -23.81 -19.94
CA VAL A 30 -4.04 -22.34 -20.01
C VAL A 30 -4.53 -21.75 -18.69
N THR A 31 -5.57 -22.32 -18.08
CA THR A 31 -6.08 -21.82 -16.80
C THR A 31 -5.06 -21.98 -15.68
N TYR A 32 -4.33 -23.10 -15.64
CA TYR A 32 -3.26 -23.31 -14.65
C TYR A 32 -2.11 -22.31 -14.82
N ALA A 33 -1.65 -22.08 -16.05
CA ALA A 33 -0.60 -21.12 -16.35
C ALA A 33 -1.01 -19.68 -15.98
N TRP A 34 -2.27 -19.32 -16.24
CA TRP A 34 -2.82 -18.02 -15.85
C TRP A 34 -2.91 -17.88 -14.33
N ILE A 35 -3.41 -18.89 -13.61
CA ILE A 35 -3.48 -18.89 -12.13
C ILE A 35 -2.09 -18.73 -11.53
N MET A 36 -1.09 -19.48 -12.01
CA MET A 36 0.30 -19.38 -11.57
C MET A 36 0.89 -17.98 -11.80
N THR A 37 0.65 -17.40 -12.99
CA THR A 37 1.14 -16.05 -13.33
C THR A 37 0.45 -15.00 -12.46
N TYR A 38 -0.87 -15.10 -12.31
CA TYR A 38 -1.68 -14.20 -11.49
C TYR A 38 -1.26 -14.30 -10.02
N MET A 39 -1.13 -15.50 -9.45
CA MET A 39 -0.70 -15.72 -8.06
C MET A 39 0.76 -15.31 -7.83
N GLY A 40 1.65 -15.53 -8.78
CA GLY A 40 3.04 -15.05 -8.71
C GLY A 40 3.12 -13.52 -8.68
N SER A 41 2.25 -12.84 -9.41
CA SER A 41 2.12 -11.38 -9.37
C SER A 41 1.30 -10.84 -8.18
N ALA A 42 0.33 -11.61 -7.68
CA ALA A 42 -0.59 -11.20 -6.62
C ALA A 42 -0.07 -11.52 -5.20
N GLY A 43 0.83 -12.49 -5.07
CA GLY A 43 1.44 -12.88 -3.79
C GLY A 43 2.54 -11.93 -3.30
N GLN A 44 3.10 -11.12 -4.20
CA GLN A 44 3.89 -9.95 -3.82
C GLN A 44 2.91 -8.79 -3.64
N GLN A 45 2.33 -8.67 -2.43
CA GLN A 45 1.60 -7.45 -2.08
C GLN A 45 2.63 -6.32 -1.93
N ALA A 46 3.14 -5.85 -3.06
CA ALA A 46 4.06 -4.74 -3.15
C ALA A 46 3.31 -3.50 -2.72
N GLY A 47 3.78 -2.88 -1.65
CA GLY A 47 3.03 -1.83 -1.00
C GLY A 47 3.87 -1.01 -0.07
N VAL A 48 3.27 0.09 0.37
CA VAL A 48 3.84 1.01 1.34
C VAL A 48 3.21 0.69 2.68
N ILE A 49 4.04 0.37 3.67
CA ILE A 49 3.60 0.05 5.03
C ILE A 49 4.32 1.02 5.94
N LEU A 50 3.64 2.12 6.27
CA LEU A 50 4.18 3.13 7.16
C LEU A 50 4.06 2.69 8.63
N TYR A 51 5.07 3.02 9.42
CA TYR A 51 5.05 2.82 10.87
C TYR A 51 5.69 4.00 11.63
N LYS A 52 5.27 4.19 12.88
CA LYS A 52 5.89 5.14 13.81
C LYS A 52 7.21 4.56 14.31
N ALA A 53 8.34 5.14 13.93
CA ALA A 53 9.63 4.73 14.47
C ALA A 53 9.91 5.39 15.83
N ASN A 54 9.67 6.71 15.92
CA ASN A 54 9.88 7.48 17.15
C ASN A 54 9.14 8.83 17.08
N VAL A 55 8.80 9.39 18.24
CA VAL A 55 8.33 10.77 18.36
C VAL A 55 9.04 11.41 19.53
N ARG A 56 9.68 12.56 19.29
CA ARG A 56 10.43 13.28 20.30
C ARG A 56 9.96 14.72 20.38
N PHE A 57 9.49 15.10 21.55
CA PHE A 57 9.24 16.49 21.91
C PHE A 57 10.50 17.09 22.52
N TYR A 58 10.87 18.30 22.12
CA TYR A 58 12.01 19.01 22.69
C TYR A 58 11.87 20.51 22.53
N ASN A 59 12.62 21.24 23.35
CA ASN A 59 12.74 22.68 23.28
C ASN A 59 14.17 23.01 22.82
N ASP A 60 14.26 23.76 21.73
CA ASP A 60 15.51 24.21 21.14
C ASP A 60 15.56 25.75 21.21
N ALA A 61 16.37 26.27 22.14
CA ALA A 61 16.55 27.70 22.38
C ALA A 61 15.23 28.50 22.56
N GLY A 62 14.24 27.93 23.26
CA GLY A 62 12.93 28.55 23.49
C GLY A 62 11.87 28.18 22.45
N THR A 63 12.25 27.52 21.35
CA THR A 63 11.33 27.05 20.32
C THR A 63 10.98 25.59 20.55
N LYS A 64 9.71 25.30 20.84
CA LYS A 64 9.24 23.93 20.99
C LYS A 64 9.07 23.25 19.63
N LYS A 65 9.58 22.03 19.54
CA LYS A 65 9.61 21.22 18.33
C LYS A 65 9.18 19.78 18.63
N ILE A 66 8.71 19.10 17.60
CA ILE A 66 8.40 17.67 17.61
C ILE A 66 9.12 17.04 16.43
N ASP A 67 10.05 16.12 16.70
CA ASP A 67 10.61 15.25 15.67
C ASP A 67 9.73 13.99 15.55
N ILE A 68 9.28 13.69 14.34
CA ILE A 68 8.45 12.53 14.02
C ILE A 68 9.26 11.66 13.05
N ASP A 69 9.70 10.50 13.54
CA ASP A 69 10.43 9.53 12.72
C ASP A 69 9.42 8.52 12.14
N VAL A 70 9.29 8.51 10.83
CA VAL A 70 8.36 7.65 10.08
C VAL A 70 9.17 6.68 9.23
N GLY A 71 8.90 5.38 9.39
CA GLY A 71 9.53 4.34 8.59
C GLY A 71 8.57 3.73 7.57
N ASN A 72 9.13 3.18 6.50
CA ASN A 72 8.40 2.38 5.52
C ASN A 72 8.95 0.96 5.52
N SER A 73 8.21 0.01 6.10
CA SER A 73 8.58 -1.42 6.11
C SER A 73 8.02 -2.18 4.90
N GLY A 74 7.39 -1.47 3.95
CA GLY A 74 6.90 -2.01 2.71
C GLY A 74 8.03 -2.31 1.72
N THR A 75 7.64 -2.76 0.52
CA THR A 75 8.57 -3.08 -0.58
C THR A 75 8.55 -2.05 -1.70
N SER A 76 7.67 -1.05 -1.61
CA SER A 76 7.57 0.06 -2.55
C SER A 76 7.96 1.38 -1.89
N ASP A 77 8.58 2.28 -2.65
CA ASP A 77 8.91 3.63 -2.21
C ASP A 77 7.65 4.51 -2.09
N THR A 78 7.72 5.55 -1.26
CA THR A 78 6.68 6.56 -1.13
C THR A 78 7.27 7.95 -0.90
N GLN A 79 6.40 8.94 -0.75
CA GLN A 79 6.73 10.25 -0.20
C GLN A 79 5.65 10.64 0.82
N ILE A 80 6.06 11.32 1.88
CA ILE A 80 5.14 11.93 2.83
C ILE A 80 4.68 13.26 2.24
N ILE A 81 3.37 13.43 2.07
CA ILE A 81 2.80 14.63 1.43
C ILE A 81 2.11 15.55 2.43
N GLN A 82 1.60 15.02 3.55
CA GLN A 82 0.97 15.82 4.61
C GLN A 82 1.21 15.21 5.99
N VAL A 83 1.32 16.06 6.99
CA VAL A 83 1.53 15.70 8.39
C VAL A 83 0.53 16.47 9.22
N TYR A 84 -0.28 15.77 10.00
CA TYR A 84 -1.29 16.37 10.84
C TYR A 84 -1.00 16.12 12.31
N ILE A 85 -1.24 17.15 13.13
CA ILE A 85 -1.13 17.10 14.58
C ILE A 85 -2.40 17.69 15.20
N GLY A 86 -2.88 17.12 16.30
CA GLY A 86 -3.99 17.66 17.07
C GLY A 86 -4.02 17.13 18.50
N THR A 87 -4.91 17.66 19.33
CA THR A 87 -5.14 17.19 20.73
C THR A 87 -6.24 16.14 20.82
N SER A 88 -6.93 15.88 19.71
CA SER A 88 -7.91 14.80 19.54
C SER A 88 -7.74 14.19 18.14
N PRO A 89 -8.09 12.90 17.96
CA PRO A 89 -8.03 12.24 16.66
C PRO A 89 -9.06 12.80 15.66
N GLN A 90 -10.05 13.58 16.10
CA GLN A 90 -11.06 14.21 15.26
C GLN A 90 -10.68 15.64 14.83
N THR A 91 -9.76 16.31 15.54
CA THR A 91 -9.42 17.73 15.34
C THR A 91 -7.96 17.92 14.91
N LEU A 92 -7.56 17.17 13.89
CA LEU A 92 -6.20 17.19 13.36
C LEU A 92 -5.99 18.38 12.40
N GLN A 93 -4.89 19.11 12.56
CA GLN A 93 -4.52 20.25 11.72
C GLN A 93 -3.26 19.94 10.93
N ASN A 94 -3.24 20.29 9.64
CA ASN A 94 -2.06 20.10 8.79
C ASN A 94 -0.92 21.00 9.26
N GLN A 95 0.30 20.47 9.25
CA GLN A 95 1.50 21.14 9.73
C GLN A 95 2.52 21.33 8.62
N THR A 96 3.32 22.37 8.75
CA THR A 96 4.55 22.51 7.98
C THR A 96 5.67 21.74 8.67
N THR A 97 6.55 21.13 7.89
CA THR A 97 7.66 20.32 8.39
C THR A 97 8.99 20.81 7.85
N ASN A 98 10.06 20.42 8.52
CA ASN A 98 11.42 20.45 8.01
C ASN A 98 11.98 19.01 8.02
N PRO A 99 12.42 18.46 6.87
CA PRO A 99 12.37 19.03 5.52
C PRO A 99 10.94 19.30 5.03
N SER A 100 10.79 20.15 4.02
CA SER A 100 9.50 20.52 3.46
C SER A 100 8.87 19.38 2.66
N LEU A 101 7.57 19.17 2.79
CA LEU A 101 6.84 18.16 2.02
C LEU A 101 6.63 18.60 0.56
N PRO A 102 6.59 17.67 -0.41
CA PRO A 102 6.67 16.21 -0.24
C PRO A 102 8.09 15.71 0.06
N GLU A 103 8.23 14.87 1.08
CA GLU A 103 9.50 14.30 1.51
C GLU A 103 9.62 12.82 1.11
N PRO A 104 10.66 12.40 0.37
CA PRO A 104 10.85 11.00 -0.01
C PRO A 104 11.02 10.05 1.18
N LEU A 105 10.40 8.86 1.07
CA LEU A 105 10.57 7.76 2.02
C LEU A 105 10.66 6.43 1.26
N PRO A 106 11.88 6.02 0.87
CA PRO A 106 12.10 4.75 0.21
C PRO A 106 11.73 3.54 1.11
N ALA A 107 11.51 2.40 0.48
CA ALA A 107 11.30 1.14 1.17
C ALA A 107 12.49 0.79 2.08
N GLY A 108 12.21 0.35 3.31
CA GLY A 108 13.19 -0.01 4.33
C GLY A 108 13.87 1.19 5.01
N GLN A 109 13.53 2.43 4.66
CA GLN A 109 14.12 3.63 5.25
C GLN A 109 13.23 4.24 6.35
N ILE A 110 13.83 5.14 7.12
CA ILE A 110 13.18 6.02 8.08
C ILE A 110 13.52 7.46 7.73
N VAL A 111 12.53 8.34 7.75
CA VAL A 111 12.71 9.79 7.60
C VAL A 111 12.27 10.51 8.86
N ARG A 112 13.01 11.57 9.22
CA ARG A 112 12.67 12.46 10.33
C ARG A 112 12.00 13.72 9.80
N LEU A 113 10.83 14.03 10.35
CA LEU A 113 10.09 15.24 10.09
C LEU A 113 10.03 16.09 11.37
N THR A 114 10.64 17.26 11.34
CA THR A 114 10.59 18.20 12.46
C THR A 114 9.45 19.21 12.25
N VAL A 115 8.59 19.34 13.24
CA VAL A 115 7.51 20.34 13.28
C VAL A 115 7.78 21.32 14.41
N THR A 116 7.78 22.62 14.12
CA THR A 116 7.73 23.65 15.16
C THR A 116 6.30 23.70 15.70
N PHE A 117 6.11 23.30 16.95
CA PHE A 117 4.79 23.14 17.55
C PHE A 117 4.85 23.48 19.03
N ASP A 118 4.03 24.42 19.48
CA ASP A 118 4.00 24.86 20.88
C ASP A 118 3.19 23.87 21.74
N TRP A 119 3.81 22.74 22.06
CA TRP A 119 3.20 21.70 22.88
C TRP A 119 3.24 22.03 24.38
N THR A 120 2.29 21.49 25.14
CA THR A 120 2.22 21.65 26.60
C THR A 120 2.72 20.37 27.27
N PRO A 121 3.59 20.47 28.30
CA PRO A 121 4.05 19.30 29.07
C PRO A 121 2.89 18.42 29.56
N GLY A 122 3.07 17.11 29.48
CA GLY A 122 2.08 16.11 29.90
C GLY A 122 0.81 16.00 29.04
N THR A 123 0.66 16.81 28.00
CA THR A 123 -0.50 16.73 27.10
C THR A 123 -0.30 15.62 26.06
N VAL A 124 -1.37 14.88 25.77
CA VAL A 124 -1.37 13.85 24.73
C VAL A 124 -1.72 14.48 23.38
N TYR A 125 -0.86 14.25 22.38
CA TYR A 125 -1.05 14.70 21.01
C TYR A 125 -1.29 13.51 20.09
N TYR A 126 -2.07 13.73 19.03
CA TYR A 126 -2.42 12.76 18.00
C TYR A 126 -1.78 13.18 16.67
N PHE A 127 -1.26 12.20 15.94
CA PHE A 127 -0.49 12.38 14.72
C PHE A 127 -1.07 11.54 13.61
N LYS A 128 -1.20 12.11 12.42
CA LYS A 128 -1.59 11.39 11.21
C LYS A 128 -0.69 11.80 10.05
N ILE A 129 -0.11 10.81 9.38
CA ILE A 129 0.83 11.01 8.28
C ILE A 129 0.20 10.49 6.99
N ILE A 130 0.17 11.33 5.96
CA ILE A 130 -0.40 11.00 4.67
C ILE A 130 0.75 10.74 3.68
N PRO A 131 0.90 9.49 3.19
CA PRO A 131 1.79 9.19 2.08
C PRO A 131 1.21 9.63 0.73
N SER A 132 1.92 9.37 -0.37
CA SER A 132 1.43 9.59 -1.74
C SER A 132 0.00 9.07 -1.94
N ALA A 133 -0.76 9.76 -2.81
CA ALA A 133 -2.18 9.49 -3.02
C ALA A 133 -2.47 8.00 -3.33
N GLY A 134 -3.55 7.47 -2.73
CA GLY A 134 -3.96 6.08 -2.89
C GLY A 134 -3.27 5.07 -1.96
N GLN A 135 -2.32 5.52 -1.13
CA GLN A 135 -1.65 4.68 -0.14
C GLN A 135 -2.26 4.87 1.25
N GLN A 136 -2.14 3.84 2.10
CA GLN A 136 -2.74 3.83 3.43
C GLN A 136 -2.03 4.85 4.37
N PRO A 137 -2.77 5.79 4.98
CA PRO A 137 -2.21 6.71 5.96
C PRO A 137 -1.70 6.00 7.23
N LEU A 138 -0.68 6.57 7.86
CA LEU A 138 -0.28 6.19 9.21
C LEU A 138 -1.08 6.99 10.24
N GLY A 139 -1.74 6.28 11.15
CA GLY A 139 -2.49 6.86 12.26
C GLY A 139 -3.98 7.15 11.97
N PRO A 140 -4.66 7.88 12.86
CA PRO A 140 -4.08 8.62 13.97
C PRO A 140 -3.46 7.73 15.06
N PHE A 141 -2.28 8.09 15.54
CA PHE A 141 -1.64 7.50 16.73
C PHE A 141 -1.34 8.61 17.74
N SER A 142 -1.21 8.27 19.02
CA SER A 142 -0.96 9.25 20.08
C SER A 142 0.42 9.13 20.71
N GLU A 143 0.92 10.26 21.23
CA GLU A 143 2.13 10.35 22.06
C GLU A 143 1.95 11.44 23.12
N GLN A 144 2.45 11.21 24.34
CA GLN A 144 2.39 12.20 25.41
C GLN A 144 3.65 13.07 25.40
N ALA A 145 3.47 14.38 25.49
CA ALA A 145 4.59 15.30 25.72
C ALA A 145 5.24 15.05 27.09
N PRO A 146 6.55 15.26 27.24
CA PRO A 146 7.26 15.12 28.51
C PRO A 146 6.58 15.89 29.64
N LEU A 147 6.66 15.38 30.87
CA LEU A 147 5.97 15.99 32.02
C LEU A 147 6.63 17.30 32.50
N SER A 148 7.94 17.46 32.25
CA SER A 148 8.75 18.64 32.55
C SER A 148 10.14 18.51 31.96
#